data_AF-A0A3N5HAX6-F1
#
_entry.id   AF-A0A3N5HAX6-F1
#
_cell.length_a   1.000
_cell.length_b   1.000
_cell.length_c   1.000
_cell.angle_alpha   90.00
_cell.angle_beta   90.00
_cell.angle_gamma   90.00
#
_symmetry.space_group_name_H-M   'P 1'
#
loop_
_entity.id
_entity.type
_entity.pdbx_description
1 polymer ?
#
loop_
_entity_poly.entity_id
_entity_poly.type
_entity_poly.pdbx_seq_one_letter_code
_entity_poly.pdbx_strand_id
1 'polypeptide(L)'
;MPPLEPFLGPRTEERQTRVRSLTLLPNLVGGVTFVAAGLLNPHGLELVMISAAAASFGGTSLLAWYPGLWARRPPVSAQAPPLGVPRSRAWLVAAAIALILFVGVLGPGIRFGAGH
;
A
#
# COMPACT_ATOMS: atom_id res chain seq x y z
N MET A 1 -10.09 8.81 -9.60
CA MET A 1 -8.80 8.63 -10.28
C MET A 1 -9.09 7.88 -11.56
N PRO A 2 -8.75 8.42 -12.73
CA PRO A 2 -9.03 7.78 -14.02
C PRO A 2 -8.59 6.30 -14.09
N PRO A 3 -7.46 5.87 -13.49
CA PRO A 3 -7.01 4.47 -13.57
C PRO A 3 -7.82 3.43 -12.79
N LEU A 4 -8.47 3.79 -11.67
CA LEU A 4 -9.15 2.82 -10.81
C LEU A 4 -10.61 2.58 -11.23
N GLU A 5 -11.20 3.48 -12.01
CA GLU A 5 -12.60 3.45 -12.44
C GLU A 5 -13.07 2.10 -13.02
N PRO A 6 -12.26 1.39 -13.84
CA PRO A 6 -12.64 0.09 -14.39
C PRO A 6 -12.79 -1.04 -13.35
N PHE A 7 -12.26 -0.88 -12.14
CA PHE A 7 -12.26 -1.93 -11.10
C PHE A 7 -13.38 -1.77 -10.07
N LEU A 8 -14.09 -0.63 -10.07
CA LEU A 8 -15.02 -0.24 -9.01
C LEU A 8 -16.43 -0.80 -9.19
N GLY A 9 -16.84 -1.04 -10.44
CA GLY A 9 -18.14 -1.59 -10.77
C GLY A 9 -19.30 -0.60 -10.62
N PRO A 10 -20.53 -1.05 -10.95
CA PRO A 10 -21.63 -0.14 -11.23
C PRO A 10 -22.45 0.31 -10.03
N ARG A 11 -22.51 -0.50 -8.96
CA ARG A 11 -23.35 -0.24 -7.79
C ARG A 11 -22.60 0.63 -6.77
N THR A 12 -23.24 1.69 -6.30
CA THR A 12 -22.64 2.67 -5.37
C THR A 12 -22.07 2.04 -4.10
N GLU A 13 -22.75 1.05 -3.51
CA GLU A 13 -22.29 0.35 -2.29
C GLU A 13 -21.09 -0.57 -2.54
N GLU A 14 -21.12 -1.34 -3.62
CA GLU A 14 -19.99 -2.19 -4.04
C GLU A 14 -18.77 -1.35 -4.40
N ARG A 15 -19.01 -0.21 -5.06
CA ARG A 15 -17.99 0.79 -5.41
C ARG A 15 -17.31 1.33 -4.18
N GLN A 16 -18.04 1.73 -3.13
CA GLN A 16 -17.41 2.21 -1.90
C GLN A 16 -16.57 1.12 -1.21
N THR A 17 -17.08 -0.10 -1.16
CA THR A 17 -16.37 -1.23 -0.55
C THR A 17 -15.08 -1.55 -1.32
N ARG A 18 -15.15 -1.62 -2.65
CA ARG A 18 -13.98 -1.88 -3.51
C ARG A 18 -12.97 -0.74 -3.45
N VAL A 19 -13.42 0.52 -3.48
CA VAL A 19 -12.54 1.68 -3.35
C VAL A 19 -11.75 1.59 -2.04
N ARG A 20 -12.44 1.36 -0.91
CA ARG A 20 -11.76 1.25 0.39
C ARG A 20 -10.76 0.10 0.41
N SER A 21 -11.12 -1.06 -0.13
CA SER A 21 -10.19 -2.19 -0.17
C SER A 21 -8.97 -1.91 -1.07
N LEU A 22 -9.17 -1.31 -2.24
CA LEU A 22 -8.09 -1.04 -3.20
C LEU A 22 -7.16 0.09 -2.78
N THR A 23 -7.57 0.95 -1.84
CA THR A 23 -6.73 2.08 -1.41
C THR A 23 -6.28 2.00 0.04
N LEU A 24 -7.15 1.62 0.97
CA LEU A 24 -6.79 1.54 2.40
C LEU A 24 -5.91 0.33 2.70
N LEU A 25 -6.17 -0.82 2.06
CA LEU A 25 -5.38 -2.02 2.31
C LEU A 25 -3.91 -1.82 1.88
N PRO A 26 -3.59 -1.33 0.67
CA PRO A 26 -2.20 -1.03 0.32
C PRO A 26 -1.55 0.03 1.21
N ASN A 27 -2.30 1.06 1.59
CA ASN A 27 -1.82 2.13 2.47
C ASN A 27 -1.44 1.57 3.86
N LEU A 28 -2.29 0.72 4.44
CA LEU A 28 -2.02 0.09 5.73
C LEU A 28 -0.88 -0.92 5.65
N VAL A 29 -0.91 -1.82 4.66
CA VAL A 29 0.12 -2.85 4.51
C VAL A 29 1.49 -2.23 4.24
N GLY A 30 1.56 -1.20 3.39
CA GLY A 30 2.78 -0.45 3.13
C GLY A 30 3.32 0.21 4.40
N GLY A 31 2.48 0.98 5.11
CA GLY A 31 2.87 1.64 6.35
C GLY A 31 3.36 0.66 7.43
N VAL A 32 2.63 -0.43 7.67
CA VAL A 32 3.01 -1.46 8.65
C VAL A 32 4.32 -2.14 8.26
N THR A 33 4.53 -2.42 6.97
CA THR A 33 5.77 -3.03 6.48
C THR A 33 6.98 -2.14 6.75
N PHE A 34 6.87 -0.85 6.46
CA PHE A 34 7.96 0.11 6.72
C PHE A 34 8.22 0.30 8.22
N VAL A 35 7.17 0.34 9.03
CA VAL A 35 7.28 0.38 10.50
C VAL A 35 7.98 -0.88 11.04
N ALA A 36 7.61 -2.06 10.55
CA ALA A 36 8.22 -3.33 10.95
C ALA A 36 9.70 -3.41 10.55
N ALA A 37 10.05 -2.95 9.34
CA ALA A 37 11.44 -2.85 8.91
C ALA A 37 12.23 -1.86 9.78
N GLY A 38 11.65 -0.71 10.11
CA GLY A 38 12.29 0.31 10.95
C GLY A 38 12.50 -0.13 12.40
N LEU A 39 11.64 -0.99 12.94
CA LEU A 39 11.80 -1.57 14.28
C LEU A 39 13.08 -2.42 14.40
N LEU A 40 13.54 -3.00 13.30
CA LEU A 40 14.77 -3.79 13.26
C LEU A 40 16.03 -2.92 13.12
N ASN A 41 15.90 -1.60 12.95
CA ASN A 41 17.03 -0.72 12.71
C ASN A 41 17.69 -0.26 14.03
N PRO A 42 19.00 -0.50 14.23
CA PRO A 42 19.70 -0.19 15.47
C PRO A 42 20.03 1.31 15.68
N HIS A 43 19.88 2.18 14.66
CA HIS A 43 20.35 3.57 14.70
C HIS A 43 19.29 4.62 15.08
N GLY A 44 18.16 4.19 15.65
CA GLY A 44 17.17 5.08 16.25
C GLY A 44 15.78 4.84 15.70
N LEU A 45 15.01 4.04 16.44
CA LEU A 45 13.60 3.75 16.19
C LEU A 45 12.80 5.02 15.92
N GLU A 46 13.09 6.11 16.62
CA GLU A 46 12.35 7.36 16.56
C GLU A 46 12.49 8.08 15.20
N LEU A 47 13.71 8.20 14.67
CA LEU A 47 13.97 8.83 13.36
C LEU A 47 13.40 8.01 12.20
N VAL A 48 13.51 6.69 12.27
CA VAL A 48 12.99 5.78 11.25
C VAL A 48 11.47 5.67 11.33
N MET A 49 10.88 5.60 12.52
CA MET A 49 9.42 5.62 12.68
C MET A 49 8.85 6.93 12.17
N ILE A 50 9.40 8.07 12.54
CA ILE A 50 8.87 9.37 12.08
C ILE A 50 9.04 9.51 10.58
N SER A 51 10.21 9.20 10.01
CA SER A 51 10.46 9.39 8.58
C SER A 51 9.82 8.32 7.70
N ALA A 52 9.86 7.04 8.09
CA ALA A 52 9.29 5.95 7.31
C ALA A 52 7.77 5.87 7.47
N ALA A 53 7.23 6.12 8.68
CA ALA A 53 5.78 6.26 8.82
C ALA A 53 5.28 7.52 8.12
N ALA A 54 5.95 8.68 8.23
CA ALA A 54 5.54 9.87 7.49
C ALA A 54 5.71 9.72 5.98
N ALA A 55 6.77 9.07 5.48
CA ALA A 55 6.95 8.81 4.05
C ALA A 55 5.93 7.79 3.52
N SER A 56 5.63 6.75 4.30
CA SER A 56 4.62 5.75 3.91
C SER A 56 3.23 6.34 3.98
N PHE A 57 2.77 6.77 5.16
CA PHE A 57 1.42 7.30 5.34
C PHE A 57 1.21 8.67 4.67
N GLY A 58 2.25 9.50 4.54
CA GLY A 58 2.19 10.78 3.83
C GLY A 58 2.28 10.61 2.31
N GLY A 59 3.20 9.78 1.81
CA GLY A 59 3.37 9.50 0.38
C GLY A 59 2.19 8.73 -0.23
N THR A 60 1.57 7.84 0.56
CA THR A 60 0.33 7.14 0.15
C THR A 60 -0.94 7.73 0.75
N SER A 61 -0.87 8.87 1.46
CA SER A 61 -2.02 9.55 2.09
C SER A 61 -3.18 9.73 1.11
N LEU A 62 -2.87 10.05 -0.16
CA LEU A 62 -3.84 10.20 -1.24
C LEU A 62 -4.77 8.98 -1.40
N LEU A 63 -4.28 7.77 -1.11
CA LEU A 63 -5.07 6.53 -1.06
C LEU A 63 -6.05 6.50 0.13
N ALA A 64 -5.69 7.11 1.27
CA ALA A 64 -6.55 7.22 2.43
C ALA A 64 -7.70 8.22 2.23
N TRP A 65 -7.45 9.34 1.55
CA TRP A 65 -8.48 10.36 1.25
C TRP A 65 -9.34 10.00 0.03
N TYR A 66 -8.88 9.08 -0.82
CA TYR A 66 -9.54 8.70 -2.07
C TYR A 66 -11.01 8.26 -1.93
N PRO A 67 -11.40 7.42 -0.94
CA PRO A 67 -12.80 7.04 -0.75
C PRO A 67 -13.70 8.23 -0.44
N GLY A 68 -13.21 9.22 0.32
CA GLY A 68 -13.99 10.41 0.69
C GLY A 68 -14.17 11.40 -0.46
N LEU A 69 -13.12 11.60 -1.27
CA LEU A 69 -13.05 12.62 -2.31
C LEU A 69 -13.57 12.16 -3.68
N TRP A 70 -13.31 10.91 -4.08
CA TRP A 70 -13.61 10.41 -5.43
C TRP A 70 -14.73 9.38 -5.48
N ALA A 71 -14.94 8.58 -4.43
CA ALA A 71 -15.97 7.54 -4.46
C ALA A 71 -17.41 8.09 -4.46
N ARG A 72 -17.59 9.39 -4.18
CA ARG A 72 -18.87 10.11 -4.21
C ARG A 72 -19.25 10.66 -5.60
N ARG A 73 -18.31 10.71 -6.55
CA ARG A 73 -18.58 11.21 -7.90
C ARG A 73 -19.34 10.15 -8.73
N PRO A 74 -20.26 10.57 -9.60
CA PRO A 74 -20.94 9.67 -10.53
C PRO A 74 -19.92 9.00 -11.46
N PRO A 75 -20.18 7.75 -11.88
CA PRO A 75 -19.26 7.00 -12.74
C PRO A 75 -19.07 7.71 -14.08
N VAL A 76 -17.82 7.73 -14.57
CA VAL A 76 -17.42 8.47 -15.78
C VAL A 76 -17.70 7.70 -17.08
N SER A 77 -18.01 6.39 -17.01
CA SER A 77 -18.20 5.53 -18.19
C SER A 77 -19.33 4.51 -18.01
N ALA A 78 -20.02 4.20 -19.12
CA ALA A 78 -21.01 3.12 -19.21
C ALA A 78 -20.29 1.75 -19.03
N GLN A 79 -20.71 1.03 -17.99
CA GLN A 79 -19.92 0.02 -17.31
C GLN A 79 -19.74 -1.28 -18.09
N ALA A 80 -18.50 -1.62 -18.41
CA ALA A 80 -18.09 -3.02 -18.55
C ALA A 80 -18.12 -3.70 -17.16
N PRO A 81 -18.28 -5.04 -17.07
CA PRO A 81 -18.09 -5.76 -15.81
C PRO A 81 -16.77 -5.33 -15.18
N PRO A 82 -16.73 -5.04 -13.86
CA PRO A 82 -15.51 -4.57 -13.23
C PRO A 82 -14.39 -5.56 -13.51
N LEU A 83 -13.26 -5.05 -14.02
CA LEU A 83 -12.08 -5.87 -14.27
C LEU A 83 -11.72 -6.56 -12.95
N GLY A 84 -11.83 -7.89 -12.93
CA GLY A 84 -11.43 -8.66 -11.77
C GLY A 84 -9.92 -8.55 -11.61
N VAL A 85 -9.43 -8.31 -10.40
CA VAL A 85 -8.03 -8.61 -10.06
C VAL A 85 -8.02 -10.08 -9.64
N PRO A 86 -7.59 -11.02 -10.51
CA PRO A 86 -7.58 -12.43 -10.14
C PRO A 86 -6.59 -12.64 -9.00
N ARG A 87 -7.02 -13.36 -7.96
CA ARG A 87 -6.13 -13.75 -6.87
C ARG A 87 -5.16 -14.81 -7.37
N SER A 88 -3.92 -14.41 -7.63
CA SER A 88 -2.84 -15.34 -7.96
C SER A 88 -2.08 -15.75 -6.71
N ARG A 89 -2.10 -17.05 -6.39
CA ARG A 89 -1.30 -17.62 -5.29
C ARG A 89 0.19 -17.38 -5.50
N ALA A 90 0.66 -17.44 -6.75
CA ALA A 90 2.04 -17.18 -7.09
C ALA A 90 2.45 -15.74 -6.73
N TRP A 91 1.60 -14.76 -7.04
CA TRP A 91 1.85 -13.36 -6.65
C TRP A 91 1.78 -13.14 -5.14
N LEU A 92 0.91 -13.84 -4.42
CA LEU A 92 0.87 -13.77 -2.96
C LEU A 92 2.15 -14.32 -2.33
N VAL A 93 2.65 -15.47 -2.83
CA VAL A 93 3.92 -16.05 -2.38
C VAL A 93 5.09 -15.13 -2.71
N ALA A 94 5.15 -14.59 -3.93
CA ALA A 94 6.18 -13.64 -4.33
C ALA A 94 6.18 -12.38 -3.45
N ALA A 95 5.00 -11.84 -3.13
CA ALA A 95 4.86 -10.71 -2.22
C ALA A 95 5.33 -11.04 -0.80
N ALA A 96 5.01 -12.23 -0.29
CA ALA A 96 5.47 -12.68 1.02
C ALA A 96 6.99 -12.83 1.08
N ILE A 97 7.61 -13.42 0.05
CA ILE A 97 9.08 -13.54 -0.05
C ILE A 97 9.72 -12.14 -0.10
N ALA A 98 9.21 -11.25 -0.95
CA ALA A 98 9.70 -9.89 -1.05
C ALA A 98 9.59 -9.13 0.28
N LEU A 99 8.49 -9.31 1.02
CA LEU A 99 8.29 -8.72 2.34
C LEU A 99 9.32 -9.23 3.36
N ILE A 100 9.55 -10.54 3.42
CA ILE A 100 10.54 -11.15 4.32
C ILE A 100 11.94 -10.64 4.00
N LEU A 101 12.31 -10.61 2.71
CA LEU A 101 13.61 -10.09 2.28
C LEU A 101 13.77 -8.61 2.61
N PHE A 102 12.75 -7.80 2.35
CA PHE A 102 12.77 -6.38 2.65
C PHE A 102 12.98 -6.12 4.15
N VAL A 103 12.15 -6.74 5.00
CA VAL A 103 12.22 -6.56 6.46
C VAL A 103 13.51 -7.16 7.03
N GLY A 104 13.90 -8.36 6.60
CA GLY A 104 15.06 -9.07 7.15
C GLY A 104 16.41 -8.56 6.68
N VAL A 105 16.52 -8.07 5.43
CA VAL A 105 17.79 -7.59 4.85
C VAL A 105 17.93 -6.08 4.99
N LEU A 106 16.90 -5.31 4.63
CA LEU A 106 16.98 -3.84 4.68
C LEU A 106 16.61 -3.28 6.06
N GLY A 107 15.78 -3.97 6.85
CA GLY A 107 15.37 -3.52 8.19
C GLY A 107 16.55 -3.30 9.16
N PRO A 108 17.47 -4.26 9.33
CA PRO A 108 18.67 -4.09 10.14
C PRO A 108 19.65 -3.02 9.64
N GLY A 109 19.42 -2.48 8.44
CA GLY A 109 20.29 -1.55 7.74
C GLY A 109 21.38 -2.26 6.93
N ILE A 110 21.69 -1.72 5.75
CA ILE A 110 22.86 -2.16 4.98
C ILE A 110 24.10 -1.59 5.69
N ARG A 111 24.83 -2.46 6.39
CA ARG A 111 26.18 -2.14 6.87
C ARG A 111 27.10 -2.06 5.67
N PHE A 112 27.21 -0.87 5.06
CA PHE A 112 28.36 -0.57 4.23
C PHE A 112 29.59 -0.78 5.12
N GLY A 113 30.40 -1.79 4.79
CA GLY A 113 31.53 -2.21 5.62
C GLY A 113 32.33 -0.99 6.05
N ALA A 114 32.63 -0.91 7.34
CA ALA A 114 33.58 0.05 7.87
C ALA A 114 34.91 -0.16 7.12
N GLY A 115 35.18 0.73 6.17
CA GLY A 115 36.50 0.86 5.58
C GLY A 115 37.45 1.30 6.68
N HIS A 116 38.59 0.60 6.72
CA HIS A 116 39.75 0.83 7.58
C HIS A 116 40.12 2.31 7.77
#